data_AF-A0A2P8GZP6-F1
#
_entry.id   AF-A0A2P8GZP6-F1
#
_cell.length_a   1.000
_cell.length_b   1.000
_cell.length_c   1.000
_cell.angle_alpha   90.00
_cell.angle_beta   90.00
_cell.angle_gamma   90.00
#
_symmetry.space_group_name_H-M   'P 1'
#
loop_
_entity.id
_entity.type
_entity.pdbx_description
1 polymer ?
#
loop_
_entity_poly.entity_id
_entity_poly.type
_entity_poly.pdbx_seq_one_letter_code
_entity_poly.pdbx_strand_id
1 'polypeptide(L)'
;MSDETLPPALAEISEEFLAVGERDRLQLLLDFSRELPVLPQRLADHPELLERVAECQSPVFIVAEIEDGAVHLHATAPEEAPTTRGFASILVQGLEGLTPDEVLATPNDVAHRLGLGRAVSPLRLSGMSGMLARIKRQVAARVA
;
A
#
# COMPACT_ATOMS: atom_id res chain seq x y z
N MET A 1 -15.00 -19.93 -0.06
CA MET A 1 -14.54 -18.56 0.24
C MET A 1 -13.27 -18.76 1.04
N SER A 2 -12.12 -18.63 0.37
CA SER A 2 -10.83 -18.78 1.05
C SER A 2 -10.77 -17.73 2.14
N ASP A 3 -10.51 -18.17 3.37
CA ASP A 3 -10.32 -17.30 4.53
C ASP A 3 -8.94 -16.63 4.39
N GLU A 4 -8.80 -15.75 3.41
CA GLU A 4 -7.57 -15.02 3.15
C GLU A 4 -7.39 -14.00 4.28
N THR A 5 -6.50 -14.35 5.20
CA THR A 5 -6.15 -13.54 6.36
C THR A 5 -5.24 -12.40 5.91
N LEU A 6 -5.39 -11.23 6.52
CA LEU A 6 -4.42 -10.15 6.31
C LEU A 6 -3.07 -10.57 6.90
N PRO A 7 -1.94 -10.20 6.26
CA PRO A 7 -0.63 -10.27 6.91
C PRO A 7 -0.66 -9.53 8.26
N PRO A 8 0.13 -9.96 9.26
CA PRO A 8 0.05 -9.43 10.62
C PRO A 8 0.06 -7.90 10.70
N ALA A 9 1.00 -7.24 10.02
CA ALA A 9 1.09 -5.78 10.02
C ALA A 9 -0.15 -5.10 9.40
N LEU A 10 -0.68 -5.63 8.30
CA LEU A 10 -1.93 -5.12 7.71
C LEU A 10 -3.15 -5.41 8.59
N ALA A 11 -3.16 -6.52 9.32
CA ALA A 11 -4.20 -6.84 10.28
C ALA A 11 -4.20 -5.83 11.43
N GLU A 12 -3.04 -5.54 12.02
CA GLU A 12 -2.86 -4.54 13.08
C GLU A 12 -3.30 -3.14 12.62
N ILE A 13 -2.85 -2.70 11.44
CA ILE A 13 -3.29 -1.41 10.85
C ILE A 13 -4.82 -1.42 10.67
N SER A 14 -5.38 -2.51 10.15
CA SER A 14 -6.83 -2.62 9.96
C SER A 14 -7.58 -2.54 11.29
N GLU A 15 -7.08 -3.17 12.35
CA GLU A 15 -7.65 -3.10 13.69
C GLU A 15 -7.59 -1.66 14.25
N GLU A 16 -6.49 -0.94 14.04
CA GLU A 16 -6.34 0.46 14.44
C GLU A 16 -7.40 1.36 13.78
N PHE A 17 -7.61 1.21 12.47
CA PHE A 17 -8.67 1.94 11.76
C PHE A 17 -10.07 1.58 12.26
N LEU A 18 -10.30 0.33 12.65
CA LEU A 18 -11.58 -0.12 13.16
C LEU A 18 -11.83 0.30 14.62
N ALA A 19 -10.77 0.51 15.40
CA ALA A 19 -10.83 0.97 16.78
C ALA A 19 -11.21 2.46 16.91
N VAL A 20 -10.89 3.29 15.90
CA VAL A 20 -11.29 4.71 15.89
C VAL A 20 -12.70 4.91 15.32
N GLY A 21 -13.34 6.02 15.71
CA GLY A 21 -14.64 6.39 15.17
C GLY A 21 -14.59 6.63 13.66
N GLU A 22 -15.70 6.36 12.94
CA GLU A 22 -15.76 6.51 11.47
C GLU A 22 -15.33 7.91 10.99
N ARG A 23 -15.56 8.95 11.80
CA ARG A 23 -15.19 10.34 11.50
C ARG A 23 -13.68 10.59 11.62
N ASP A 24 -13.00 9.83 12.47
CA ASP A 24 -11.58 9.99 12.78
C ASP A 24 -10.69 9.14 11.85
N ARG A 25 -11.26 8.14 11.15
CA ARG A 25 -10.54 7.31 10.17
C ARG A 25 -9.87 8.12 9.07
N LEU A 26 -10.50 9.21 8.62
CA LEU A 26 -9.85 10.09 7.64
C LEU A 26 -8.60 10.71 8.24
N GLN A 27 -8.66 11.18 9.50
CA GLN A 27 -7.52 11.78 10.18
C GLN A 27 -6.39 10.76 10.35
N LEU A 28 -6.69 9.53 10.77
CA LEU A 28 -5.72 8.45 10.86
C LEU A 28 -5.04 8.16 9.51
N LEU A 29 -5.82 8.12 8.41
CA LEU A 29 -5.25 7.96 7.06
C LEU A 29 -4.30 9.11 6.68
N LEU A 30 -4.61 10.34 7.10
CA LEU A 30 -3.73 11.49 6.88
C LEU A 30 -2.45 11.39 7.73
N ASP A 31 -2.51 10.78 8.90
CA ASP A 31 -1.33 10.55 9.74
C ASP A 31 -0.41 9.52 9.07
N PHE A 32 -0.94 8.38 8.61
CA PHE A 32 -0.21 7.42 7.77
C PHE A 32 0.41 8.08 6.53
N SER A 33 -0.24 9.08 5.92
CA SER A 33 0.32 9.78 4.76
C SER A 33 1.64 10.51 5.06
N ARG A 34 1.83 10.97 6.30
CA ARG A 34 3.07 11.63 6.72
C ARG A 34 4.18 10.63 7.03
N GLU A 35 3.83 9.38 7.22
CA GLU A 35 4.75 8.29 7.56
C GLU A 35 5.29 7.53 6.34
N LEU A 36 4.85 7.88 5.12
CA LEU A 36 5.38 7.24 3.92
C LEU A 36 6.91 7.40 3.90
N PRO A 37 7.69 6.29 3.94
CA PRO A 37 9.14 6.37 3.99
C PRO A 37 9.72 7.10 2.78
N VAL A 38 10.80 7.85 3.01
CA VAL A 38 11.55 8.50 1.93
C VAL A 38 12.25 7.43 1.11
N LEU A 39 12.31 7.63 -0.21
CA LEU A 39 13.05 6.73 -1.08
C LEU A 39 14.53 6.66 -0.69
N PRO A 40 15.15 5.46 -0.69
CA PRO A 40 16.60 5.33 -0.74
C PRO A 40 17.18 6.17 -1.87
N GLN A 41 18.36 6.78 -1.66
CA GLN A 41 18.99 7.68 -2.64
C GLN A 41 19.13 7.03 -4.02
N ARG A 42 19.47 5.73 -4.08
CA ARG A 42 19.56 4.97 -5.34
C ARG A 42 18.26 4.95 -6.17
N LEU A 43 17.10 5.03 -5.51
CA LEU A 43 15.79 5.07 -6.19
C LEU A 43 15.34 6.51 -6.45
N ALA A 44 15.71 7.45 -5.57
CA ALA A 44 15.45 8.87 -5.77
C ALA A 44 16.20 9.42 -7.00
N ASP A 45 17.44 8.98 -7.20
CA ASP A 45 18.27 9.38 -8.34
C ASP A 45 17.87 8.67 -9.66
N HIS A 46 17.09 7.58 -9.56
CA HIS A 46 16.67 6.74 -10.69
C HIS A 46 15.15 6.48 -10.68
N PRO A 47 14.31 7.52 -10.88
CA PRO A 47 12.86 7.40 -10.83
C PRO A 47 12.28 6.46 -11.90
N GLU A 48 13.02 6.18 -12.98
CA GLU A 48 12.66 5.21 -14.02
C GLU A 48 12.58 3.77 -13.53
N LEU A 49 13.18 3.47 -12.37
CA LEU A 49 13.10 2.14 -11.74
C LEU A 49 11.73 1.90 -11.07
N LEU A 50 10.96 2.96 -10.82
CA LEU A 50 9.63 2.84 -10.23
C LEU A 50 8.56 2.78 -11.31
N GLU A 51 7.55 1.94 -11.10
CA GLU A 51 6.43 1.85 -12.01
C GLU A 51 5.26 2.73 -11.58
N ARG A 52 4.72 3.52 -12.51
CA ARG A 52 3.52 4.33 -12.27
C ARG A 52 2.27 3.44 -12.11
N VAL A 53 1.48 3.69 -11.06
CA VAL A 53 0.15 3.12 -10.85
C VAL A 53 -0.88 3.96 -11.62
N ALA A 54 -1.41 3.41 -12.72
CA ALA A 54 -2.30 4.14 -13.63
C ALA A 54 -3.72 4.27 -13.09
N GLU A 55 -4.09 3.37 -12.18
CA GLU A 55 -5.38 3.29 -11.50
C GLU A 55 -5.58 4.43 -10.50
N CYS A 56 -4.48 5.07 -10.07
CA CYS A 56 -4.50 6.25 -9.23
C CYS A 56 -4.60 7.54 -10.06
N GLN A 57 -5.52 8.43 -9.68
CA GLN A 57 -5.61 9.76 -10.28
C GLN A 57 -4.36 10.61 -9.97
N SER A 58 -3.84 10.48 -8.75
CA SER A 58 -2.59 11.12 -8.36
C SER A 58 -1.39 10.31 -8.88
N PRO A 59 -0.28 10.96 -9.25
CA PRO A 59 0.91 10.27 -9.76
C PRO A 59 1.60 9.48 -8.65
N VAL A 60 1.36 8.17 -8.61
CA VAL A 60 2.00 7.24 -7.65
C VAL A 60 2.93 6.33 -8.39
N PHE A 61 4.12 6.12 -7.84
CA PHE A 61 5.11 5.21 -8.39
C PHE A 61 5.53 4.22 -7.31
N ILE A 62 5.65 2.94 -7.68
CA ILE A 62 5.97 1.86 -6.75
C ILE A 62 7.01 0.94 -7.38
N VAL A 63 7.96 0.48 -6.56
CA VAL A 63 8.83 -0.65 -6.88
C VAL A 63 8.81 -1.64 -5.72
N ALA A 64 8.72 -2.92 -6.07
CA ALA A 64 8.91 -4.04 -5.14
C ALA A 64 10.23 -4.74 -5.50
N GLU A 65 11.09 -4.94 -4.52
CA GLU A 65 12.35 -5.65 -4.64
C GLU A 65 12.32 -6.91 -3.78
N ILE A 66 13.13 -7.91 -4.10
CA ILE A 66 13.24 -9.13 -3.31
C ILE A 66 14.71 -9.30 -2.95
N GLU A 67 15.01 -9.20 -1.66
CA GLU A 67 16.37 -9.39 -1.12
C GLU A 67 16.28 -10.40 0.04
N ASP A 68 17.19 -11.38 0.06
CA ASP A 68 17.23 -12.44 1.09
C ASP A 68 15.89 -13.18 1.34
N GLY A 69 15.05 -13.28 0.30
CA GLY A 69 13.75 -13.96 0.37
C GLY A 69 12.61 -13.09 0.94
N ALA A 70 12.87 -11.81 1.22
CA ALA A 70 11.90 -10.84 1.72
C ALA A 70 11.60 -9.76 0.67
N VAL A 71 10.37 -9.26 0.66
CA VAL A 71 9.92 -8.16 -0.20
C VAL A 71 10.22 -6.83 0.48
N HIS A 72 10.89 -5.94 -0.24
CA HIS A 72 11.13 -4.55 0.13
C HIS A 72 10.29 -3.64 -0.76
N LEU A 73 9.47 -2.78 -0.16
CA LEU A 73 8.57 -1.92 -0.90
C LEU A 73 8.97 -0.45 -0.80
N HIS A 74 9.05 0.19 -1.96
CA HIS A 74 9.30 1.63 -2.05
C HIS A 74 8.24 2.29 -2.91
N ALA A 75 7.71 3.42 -2.42
CA ALA A 75 6.67 4.15 -3.10
C ALA A 75 6.87 5.66 -3.02
N THR A 76 6.39 6.38 -4.02
CA THR A 76 6.26 7.84 -4.00
C THR A 76 4.82 8.26 -4.25
N ALA A 77 4.40 9.31 -3.55
CA ALA A 77 3.14 9.96 -3.76
C ALA A 77 3.25 11.44 -3.36
N PRO A 78 2.60 12.37 -4.10
CA PRO A 78 2.64 13.80 -3.80
C PRO A 78 2.04 14.14 -2.44
N GLU A 79 2.59 15.16 -1.80
CA GLU A 79 2.06 15.67 -0.52
C GLU A 79 0.66 16.28 -0.69
N GLU A 80 0.35 16.81 -1.87
CA GLU A 80 -0.97 17.35 -2.23
C GLU A 80 -2.04 16.26 -2.39
N ALA A 81 -1.65 14.99 -2.39
CA ALA A 81 -2.53 13.83 -2.52
C ALA A 81 -2.51 12.94 -1.25
N PRO A 82 -2.89 13.46 -0.07
CA PRO A 82 -2.60 12.80 1.20
C PRO A 82 -3.35 11.46 1.38
N THR A 83 -4.57 11.33 0.85
CA THR A 83 -5.28 10.03 0.89
C THR A 83 -4.55 8.95 0.10
N THR A 84 -4.09 9.27 -1.11
CA THR A 84 -3.31 8.37 -1.96
C THR A 84 -1.97 8.03 -1.31
N ARG A 85 -1.31 9.05 -0.74
CA ARG A 85 -0.05 8.88 -0.01
C ARG A 85 -0.22 8.01 1.24
N GLY A 86 -1.34 8.14 1.95
CA GLY A 86 -1.70 7.28 3.08
C GLY A 86 -1.85 5.82 2.67
N PHE A 87 -2.51 5.53 1.54
CA PHE A 87 -2.59 4.17 1.02
C PHE A 87 -1.24 3.58 0.63
N ALA A 88 -0.40 4.37 -0.03
CA ALA A 88 0.96 3.94 -0.36
C ALA A 88 1.75 3.64 0.93
N SER A 89 1.64 4.49 1.95
CA SER A 89 2.29 4.28 3.26
C SER A 89 1.83 2.98 3.92
N ILE A 90 0.52 2.75 4.01
CA ILE A 90 -0.07 1.54 4.60
C ILE A 90 0.43 0.27 3.87
N LEU A 91 0.49 0.30 2.53
CA LEU A 91 0.98 -0.85 1.76
C LEU A 91 2.48 -1.07 1.93
N VAL A 92 3.28 0.00 2.03
CA VAL A 92 4.72 -0.11 2.35
C VAL A 92 4.89 -0.73 3.72
N GLN A 93 4.31 -0.14 4.75
CA GLN A 93 4.46 -0.63 6.13
C GLN A 93 3.89 -2.05 6.31
N GLY A 94 2.77 -2.35 5.66
CA GLY A 94 2.05 -3.61 5.84
C GLY A 94 2.61 -4.81 5.07
N LEU A 95 3.43 -4.57 4.04
CA LEU A 95 4.01 -5.63 3.19
C LEU A 95 5.54 -5.73 3.30
N GLU A 96 6.19 -4.77 3.95
CA GLU A 96 7.63 -4.77 4.16
C GLU A 96 8.09 -6.03 4.90
N GLY A 97 9.13 -6.67 4.38
CA GLY A 97 9.76 -7.84 5.02
C GLY A 97 8.99 -9.16 4.85
N LEU A 98 7.81 -9.15 4.22
CA LEU A 98 7.06 -10.37 3.93
C LEU A 98 7.73 -11.21 2.86
N THR A 99 7.49 -12.51 2.87
CA THR A 99 7.87 -13.38 1.76
C THR A 99 7.05 -13.07 0.51
N PRO A 100 7.55 -13.40 -0.70
CA PRO A 100 6.79 -13.25 -1.92
C PRO A 100 5.41 -13.94 -1.88
N ASP A 101 5.33 -15.14 -1.30
CA ASP A 101 4.09 -15.89 -1.18
C ASP A 101 3.06 -15.17 -0.30
N GLU A 102 3.49 -14.59 0.82
CA GLU A 102 2.62 -13.80 1.71
C GLU A 102 2.09 -12.53 1.03
N VAL A 103 2.95 -11.83 0.26
CA VAL A 103 2.52 -10.66 -0.52
C VAL A 103 1.51 -11.05 -1.60
N LEU A 104 1.74 -12.16 -2.30
CA LEU A 104 0.81 -12.66 -3.33
C LEU A 104 -0.52 -13.14 -2.74
N ALA A 105 -0.49 -13.73 -1.54
CA ALA A 105 -1.66 -14.18 -0.80
C ALA A 105 -2.45 -13.04 -0.12
N THR A 106 -1.89 -11.83 -0.05
CA THR A 106 -2.55 -10.69 0.62
C THR A 106 -3.92 -10.40 -0.03
N PRO A 107 -5.04 -10.34 0.70
CA PRO A 107 -6.37 -10.14 0.11
C PRO A 107 -6.48 -8.88 -0.75
N ASN A 108 -7.15 -8.96 -1.92
CA ASN A 108 -7.31 -7.79 -2.79
C ASN A 108 -8.25 -6.70 -2.22
N ASP A 109 -9.03 -7.06 -1.20
CA ASP A 109 -10.02 -6.22 -0.54
C ASP A 109 -9.47 -5.48 0.70
N VAL A 110 -8.15 -5.42 0.91
CA VAL A 110 -7.50 -4.68 2.02
C VAL A 110 -8.09 -3.27 2.19
N ALA A 111 -8.30 -2.54 1.10
CA ALA A 111 -8.88 -1.19 1.14
C ALA A 111 -10.27 -1.13 1.80
N HIS A 112 -11.07 -2.19 1.64
CA HIS A 112 -12.39 -2.31 2.28
C HIS A 112 -12.28 -2.71 3.76
N ARG A 113 -11.28 -3.52 4.11
CA ARG A 113 -11.05 -3.99 5.48
C ARG A 113 -10.65 -2.85 6.44
N LEU A 114 -10.01 -1.81 5.93
CA LEU A 114 -9.70 -0.57 6.68
C LEU A 114 -10.95 0.25 7.11
N GLY A 115 -12.16 -0.10 6.66
CA GLY A 115 -13.38 0.61 7.05
C GLY A 115 -13.47 2.07 6.54
N LEU A 116 -12.73 2.41 5.48
CA LEU A 116 -12.65 3.78 4.94
C LEU A 116 -13.79 4.17 3.99
N GLY A 117 -14.72 3.27 3.69
CA GLY A 117 -15.77 3.47 2.67
C GLY A 117 -16.67 4.70 2.85
N ARG A 118 -16.74 5.27 4.06
CA ARG A 118 -17.47 6.51 4.35
C ARG A 118 -16.58 7.75 4.43
N ALA A 119 -15.27 7.56 4.57
CA ALA A 119 -14.27 8.62 4.70
C ALA A 119 -13.64 9.01 3.36
N VAL A 120 -13.59 8.09 2.39
CA VAL A 120 -13.00 8.32 1.07
C VAL A 120 -13.92 7.81 -0.04
N SER A 121 -13.80 8.39 -1.24
CA SER A 121 -14.63 8.00 -2.38
C SER A 121 -14.28 6.58 -2.87
N PRO A 122 -15.24 5.88 -3.52
CA PRO A 122 -14.97 4.57 -4.12
C PRO A 122 -13.79 4.59 -5.09
N LEU A 123 -13.63 5.68 -5.85
CA LEU A 123 -12.51 5.85 -6.77
C LEU A 123 -11.15 5.86 -6.07
N ARG A 124 -11.06 6.44 -4.88
CA ARG A 124 -9.83 6.44 -4.08
C ARG A 124 -9.51 5.04 -3.55
N LEU A 125 -10.53 4.29 -3.12
CA LEU A 125 -10.35 2.88 -2.70
C LEU A 125 -9.87 2.01 -3.86
N SER A 126 -10.43 2.18 -5.06
CA SER A 126 -9.96 1.50 -6.26
C SER A 126 -8.49 1.80 -6.57
N GLY A 127 -8.03 3.02 -6.25
CA GLY A 127 -6.61 3.40 -6.36
C GLY A 127 -5.72 2.52 -5.48
N MET A 128 -6.08 2.32 -4.21
CA MET A 128 -5.35 1.42 -3.30
C MET A 128 -5.32 -0.02 -3.80
N SER A 129 -6.47 -0.55 -4.26
CA SER A 129 -6.50 -1.90 -4.86
C SER A 129 -5.60 -2.00 -6.10
N GLY A 130 -5.52 -0.95 -6.91
CA GLY A 130 -4.61 -0.85 -8.05
C GLY A 130 -3.13 -0.86 -7.63
N MET A 131 -2.78 -0.19 -6.54
CA MET A 131 -1.43 -0.25 -5.96
C MET A 131 -1.08 -1.68 -5.52
N LEU A 132 -1.97 -2.36 -4.78
CA LEU A 132 -1.73 -3.74 -4.35
C LEU A 132 -1.57 -4.70 -5.54
N ALA A 133 -2.44 -4.57 -6.55
CA ALA A 133 -2.34 -5.37 -7.77
C ALA A 133 -1.00 -5.14 -8.50
N ARG A 134 -0.50 -3.89 -8.51
CA ARG A 134 0.81 -3.54 -9.07
C ARG A 134 1.94 -4.24 -8.32
N ILE A 135 1.93 -4.17 -7.00
CA ILE A 135 2.93 -4.78 -6.11
C ILE A 135 2.99 -6.28 -6.37
N LYS A 136 1.84 -6.96 -6.29
CA LYS A 136 1.74 -8.40 -6.53
C LYS A 136 2.28 -8.80 -7.91
N ARG A 137 1.98 -8.02 -8.95
CA ARG A 137 2.51 -8.29 -10.29
C ARG A 137 4.03 -8.18 -10.34
N GLN A 138 4.61 -7.16 -9.72
CA GLN A 138 6.08 -6.99 -9.67
C GLN A 138 6.77 -8.11 -8.89
N VAL A 139 6.15 -8.57 -7.79
CA VAL A 139 6.62 -9.70 -7.00
C VAL A 139 6.53 -11.00 -7.80
N ALA A 140 5.36 -11.29 -8.41
CA ALA A 140 5.16 -12.47 -9.25
C ALA A 140 6.18 -12.56 -10.39
N ALA A 141 6.50 -11.43 -11.04
CA ALA A 141 7.47 -11.37 -12.12
C ALA A 141 8.92 -11.64 -11.69
N ARG A 142 9.24 -11.51 -10.39
CA ARG A 142 10.59 -11.74 -9.84
C ARG A 142 10.80 -13.14 -9.28
N VAL A 143 9.71 -13.87 -9.01
CA VAL A 143 9.76 -15.25 -8.51
C VAL A 143 9.47 -16.31 -9.60
N ALA A 144 9.11 -15.87 -10.81
CA ALA A 144 8.90 -16.71 -11.99
C ALA A 144 10.24 -16.98 -12.72
#